data_AF-A0A7C1QPD7-F1
#
_entry.id   AF-A0A7C1QPD7-F1
#
_cell.length_a   1.000
_cell.length_b   1.000
_cell.length_c   1.000
_cell.angle_alpha   90.00
_cell.angle_beta   90.00
_cell.angle_gamma   90.00
#
_symmetry.space_group_name_H-M   'P 1'
#
loop_
_entity.id
_entity.type
_entity.pdbx_description
1 polymer ?
#
loop_
_entity_poly.entity_id
_entity_poly.type
_entity_poly.pdbx_seq_one_letter_code
_entity_poly.pdbx_strand_id
1 'polypeptide(L)'
;MNFQILPNRFKTIGLILFIIGFVIPLILAFTSGFSEPYTSNETSRLSEKVIDSSLSKWLDILTIVGMLIYMLSKEKVEDDYIIKLRLESYQIATILCLIVIIILHIINNEMMFNVSDFIYAFIILYLITFYLKKKVIV
;
A
#
# COMPACT_ATOMS: atom_id res chain seq x y z
N MET A 1 -15.42 -17.10 14.78
CA MET A 1 -14.23 -16.62 15.52
C MET A 1 -14.17 -15.10 15.38
N ASN A 2 -14.25 -14.38 16.50
CA ASN A 2 -14.29 -12.92 16.53
C ASN A 2 -12.87 -12.34 16.47
N PHE A 3 -12.12 -12.64 15.41
CA PHE A 3 -10.78 -12.07 15.20
C PHE A 3 -10.94 -10.71 14.54
N GLN A 4 -11.16 -9.70 15.37
CA GLN A 4 -11.14 -8.33 14.90
C GLN A 4 -10.22 -7.48 15.77
N ILE A 5 -9.09 -7.14 15.16
CA ILE A 5 -7.84 -6.85 15.86
C ILE A 5 -7.74 -5.37 16.27
N LEU A 6 -8.32 -4.43 15.52
CA LEU A 6 -8.14 -2.99 15.74
C LEU A 6 -9.46 -2.21 15.73
N PRO A 7 -9.75 -1.35 16.74
CA PRO A 7 -10.97 -0.54 16.78
C PRO A 7 -10.99 0.55 15.69
N ASN A 8 -12.19 1.05 15.34
CA ASN A 8 -12.41 2.01 14.23
C ASN A 8 -11.56 3.30 14.30
N ARG A 9 -11.10 3.70 15.50
CA ARG A 9 -10.20 4.85 15.68
C ARG A 9 -8.85 4.67 14.95
N PHE A 10 -8.42 3.43 14.71
CA PHE A 10 -7.18 3.16 14.00
C PHE A 10 -7.30 3.36 12.49
N LYS A 11 -8.51 3.42 11.93
CA LYS A 11 -8.71 3.70 10.50
C LYS A 11 -8.17 5.06 10.12
N THR A 12 -8.44 6.09 10.94
CA THR A 12 -7.90 7.44 10.74
C THR A 12 -6.39 7.48 10.96
N ILE A 13 -5.88 6.73 11.93
CA ILE A 13 -4.44 6.67 12.22
C ILE A 13 -3.68 6.02 11.06
N GLY A 14 -4.14 4.88 10.55
CA GLY A 14 -3.53 4.20 9.42
C GLY A 14 -3.54 5.05 8.15
N LEU A 15 -4.62 5.80 7.92
CA LEU A 15 -4.71 6.73 6.79
C LEU A 15 -3.70 7.88 6.91
N ILE A 16 -3.56 8.49 8.10
CA ILE A 16 -2.56 9.54 8.34
C ILE A 16 -1.15 8.99 8.13
N LEU A 17 -0.88 7.80 8.64
CA LEU A 17 0.43 7.14 8.53
C LEU A 17 0.78 6.83 7.07
N PHE A 18 -0.19 6.33 6.30
CA PHE A 18 -0.07 6.12 4.86
C PHE A 18 0.18 7.44 4.13
N ILE A 19 -0.56 8.52 4.44
CA ILE A 19 -0.36 9.82 3.80
C ILE A 19 1.06 10.33 4.04
N ILE A 20 1.55 10.28 5.29
CA ILE A 20 2.91 10.75 5.61
C ILE A 20 3.96 9.91 4.88
N GLY A 21 3.82 8.58 4.96
CA GLY A 21 4.77 7.65 4.32
C GLY A 21 4.77 7.74 2.79
N PHE A 22 3.63 8.04 2.17
CA PHE A 22 3.49 8.07 0.70
C PHE A 22 3.73 9.45 0.09
N VAL A 23 3.21 10.51 0.70
CA VAL A 23 3.26 11.86 0.10
C VAL A 23 4.67 12.45 0.13
N ILE A 24 5.44 12.19 1.19
CA ILE A 24 6.81 12.71 1.29
C ILE A 24 7.70 12.16 0.17
N PRO A 25 7.82 10.82 -0.04
CA PRO A 25 8.57 10.27 -1.17
C PRO A 25 7.99 10.68 -2.52
N LEU A 26 6.66 10.77 -2.64
CA LEU A 26 6.01 11.15 -3.90
C LEU A 26 6.42 12.54 -4.36
N ILE A 27 6.38 13.54 -3.46
CA ILE A 27 6.77 14.92 -3.78
C ILE A 27 8.24 14.96 -4.21
N LEU A 28 9.11 14.24 -3.50
CA LEU A 28 10.55 14.24 -3.77
C LEU A 28 10.89 13.53 -5.08
N ALA A 29 10.21 12.43 -5.39
CA ALA A 29 10.32 11.75 -6.68
C ALA A 29 9.81 12.64 -7.83
N PHE A 30 8.72 13.38 -7.61
CA PHE A 30 8.19 14.31 -8.60
C PHE A 30 9.14 15.49 -8.84
N THR A 31 9.67 16.11 -7.78
CA THR A 31 10.56 17.26 -7.94
C THR A 31 11.86 16.86 -8.63
N SER A 32 12.49 15.75 -8.21
CA SER A 32 13.70 15.24 -8.86
C SER A 32 13.45 14.86 -10.33
N GLY A 33 12.33 14.21 -10.64
CA GLY A 33 11.96 13.85 -12.01
C GLY A 33 11.68 15.06 -12.92
N PHE A 34 11.22 16.20 -12.37
CA PHE A 34 10.92 17.41 -13.14
C PHE A 34 12.11 18.38 -13.25
N SER A 35 12.95 18.44 -12.23
CA SER A 35 14.07 19.39 -12.17
C SER A 35 15.29 18.92 -12.95
N GLU A 36 15.49 17.61 -13.13
CA GLU A 36 16.71 17.06 -13.73
C GLU A 36 16.39 16.01 -14.81
N PRO A 37 15.75 16.38 -15.94
CA PRO A 37 15.52 15.41 -17.00
C PRO A 37 16.84 14.89 -17.60
N TYR A 38 17.94 15.66 -17.61
CA TYR A 38 19.23 15.27 -18.25
C TYR A 38 20.53 15.95 -17.74
N THR A 39 20.64 16.43 -16.49
CA THR A 39 21.87 17.13 -16.04
C THR A 39 22.45 16.60 -14.72
N SER A 40 23.64 16.01 -14.83
CA SER A 40 24.54 15.66 -13.72
C SER A 40 25.17 16.92 -13.10
N ASN A 41 25.07 17.10 -11.77
CA ASN A 41 26.21 17.08 -10.83
C ASN A 41 26.18 17.98 -9.58
N GLU A 42 25.23 18.89 -9.34
CA GLU A 42 25.38 19.80 -8.18
C GLU A 42 24.12 19.91 -7.29
N THR A 43 22.92 19.96 -7.86
CA THR A 43 21.65 20.06 -7.11
C THR A 43 21.16 18.72 -6.55
N SER A 44 21.51 17.62 -7.20
CA SER A 44 21.24 16.25 -6.74
C SER A 44 21.83 15.95 -5.36
N ARG A 45 22.94 16.58 -4.99
CA ARG A 45 23.60 16.36 -3.69
C ARG A 45 22.78 16.87 -2.50
N LEU A 46 21.87 17.82 -2.70
CA LEU A 46 20.98 18.32 -1.64
C LEU A 46 19.72 17.46 -1.52
N SER A 47 19.12 17.02 -2.63
CA SER A 47 17.98 16.09 -2.60
C SER A 47 18.38 14.68 -2.14
N GLU A 48 19.53 14.16 -2.59
CA GLU A 48 20.11 12.89 -2.13
C GLU A 48 20.54 12.92 -0.66
N LYS A 49 20.94 14.09 -0.14
CA LYS A 49 21.34 14.22 1.27
C LYS A 49 20.15 14.42 2.22
N VAL A 50 19.05 14.98 1.72
CA VAL A 50 17.81 15.15 2.49
C VAL A 50 17.07 13.81 2.65
N ILE A 51 17.22 12.88 1.71
CA ILE A 51 16.74 11.50 1.84
C ILE A 51 17.95 10.57 1.88
N ASP A 52 18.53 10.39 3.06
CA ASP A 52 19.43 9.26 3.25
C ASP A 52 18.72 7.96 2.88
N SER A 53 19.45 7.00 2.30
CA SER A 53 18.97 5.66 1.92
C SER A 53 18.29 4.92 3.09
N SER A 54 18.58 5.33 4.32
CA SER A 54 17.90 4.84 5.53
C SER A 54 16.49 5.42 5.66
N LEU A 55 16.30 6.72 5.42
CA LEU A 55 15.05 7.43 5.65
C LEU A 55 13.97 7.01 4.65
N SER A 56 14.33 6.74 3.40
CA SER A 56 13.41 6.18 2.40
C SER A 56 12.88 4.80 2.82
N LYS A 57 13.75 3.91 3.30
CA LYS A 57 13.34 2.58 3.81
C LYS A 57 12.37 2.69 4.99
N TRP A 58 12.63 3.62 5.92
CA TRP A 58 11.72 3.86 7.04
C TRP A 58 10.36 4.37 6.57
N LEU A 59 10.32 5.26 5.57
CA LEU A 59 9.06 5.76 4.99
C LEU A 59 8.29 4.66 4.26
N ASP A 60 8.97 3.76 3.54
CA ASP A 60 8.32 2.60 2.92
C ASP A 60 7.67 1.68 3.95
N ILE A 61 8.41 1.33 5.01
CA ILE A 61 7.89 0.53 6.11
C ILE A 61 6.70 1.24 6.77
N LEU A 62 6.80 2.55 7.00
CA LEU A 62 5.74 3.38 7.57
C LEU A 62 4.47 3.34 6.72
N THR A 63 4.64 3.37 5.39
CA THR A 63 3.55 3.29 4.40
C THR A 63 2.85 1.93 4.45
N ILE A 64 3.63 0.83 4.46
CA ILE A 64 3.10 -0.54 4.57
C ILE A 64 2.33 -0.71 5.88
N VAL A 65 2.92 -0.28 7.00
CA VAL A 65 2.29 -0.36 8.32
C VAL A 65 1.00 0.46 8.36
N GLY A 66 1.00 1.66 7.79
CA GLY A 66 -0.19 2.51 7.68
C GLY A 66 -1.33 1.83 6.92
N MET A 67 -1.01 1.23 5.76
CA MET A 67 -1.99 0.49 4.97
C MET A 67 -2.50 -0.77 5.68
N LEU A 68 -1.64 -1.51 6.37
CA LEU A 68 -2.06 -2.68 7.17
C LEU A 68 -2.99 -2.29 8.33
N ILE A 69 -2.66 -1.21 9.05
CA ILE A 69 -3.52 -0.69 10.12
C ILE A 69 -4.88 -0.31 9.56
N TYR A 70 -4.91 0.36 8.40
CA TYR A 70 -6.15 0.71 7.72
C TYR A 70 -6.96 -0.53 7.32
N MET A 71 -6.29 -1.53 6.74
CA MET A 71 -6.87 -2.81 6.30
C MET A 71 -7.54 -3.58 7.44
N LEU A 72 -6.93 -3.58 8.63
CA LEU A 72 -7.34 -4.38 9.79
C LEU A 72 -8.31 -3.65 10.73
N SER A 73 -8.50 -2.34 10.57
CA SER A 73 -9.37 -1.53 11.42
C SER A 73 -10.86 -1.85 11.21
N LYS A 74 -11.64 -1.82 12.30
CA LYS A 74 -13.11 -1.94 12.26
C LYS A 74 -13.77 -0.85 11.41
N GLU A 75 -14.94 -1.17 10.87
CA GLU A 75 -15.87 -0.17 10.31
C GLU A 75 -16.67 0.50 11.44
N LYS A 76 -17.32 1.65 11.14
CA LYS A 76 -18.14 2.38 12.13
C LYS A 76 -19.35 1.55 12.60
N VAL A 77 -19.96 0.81 11.69
CA VAL A 77 -21.05 -0.13 11.95
C VAL A 77 -20.56 -1.50 11.49
N GLU A 78 -20.47 -2.42 12.43
CA GLU A 78 -19.98 -3.78 12.23
C GLU A 78 -21.17 -4.74 12.31
N ASP A 79 -21.57 -5.28 11.16
CA ASP A 79 -22.59 -6.33 11.07
C ASP A 79 -21.93 -7.64 10.60
N ASP A 80 -22.60 -8.78 10.82
CA ASP A 80 -22.16 -10.11 10.38
C ASP A 80 -21.90 -10.13 8.87
N TYR A 81 -22.66 -9.34 8.12
CA TYR A 81 -22.43 -9.15 6.69
C TYR A 81 -21.07 -8.53 6.38
N ILE A 82 -20.65 -7.48 7.10
CA ILE A 82 -19.35 -6.81 6.89
C ILE A 82 -18.19 -7.76 7.24
N ILE A 83 -18.37 -8.63 8.24
CA ILE A 83 -17.41 -9.68 8.58
C ILE A 83 -17.25 -10.65 7.40
N LYS A 84 -18.36 -11.12 6.84
CA LYS A 84 -18.35 -11.98 5.64
C LYS A 84 -17.72 -11.28 4.45
N LEU A 85 -18.05 -10.01 4.22
CA LEU A 85 -17.55 -9.20 3.12
C LEU A 85 -16.03 -9.06 3.16
N ARG A 86 -15.45 -8.83 4.35
CA ARG A 86 -13.98 -8.78 4.52
C ARG A 86 -13.32 -10.10 4.19
N LEU A 87 -13.89 -11.21 4.65
CA LEU A 87 -13.35 -12.54 4.36
C LEU A 87 -13.37 -12.84 2.85
N GLU A 88 -14.49 -12.56 2.18
CA GLU A 88 -14.60 -12.73 0.73
C GLU A 88 -13.63 -11.82 -0.04
N SER A 89 -13.47 -10.57 0.40
CA SER A 89 -12.54 -9.63 -0.23
C SER A 89 -11.09 -10.08 -0.07
N TYR A 90 -10.73 -10.64 1.10
CA TYR A 90 -9.42 -11.24 1.35
C TYR A 90 -9.16 -12.45 0.44
N GLN A 91 -10.14 -13.34 0.28
CA GLN A 91 -10.03 -14.50 -0.62
C GLN A 91 -9.83 -14.05 -2.07
N ILE A 92 -10.64 -13.11 -2.56
CA ILE A 92 -10.56 -12.61 -3.93
C ILE A 92 -9.22 -11.90 -4.17
N ALA A 93 -8.79 -11.04 -3.25
CA ALA A 93 -7.51 -10.34 -3.38
C ALA A 93 -6.32 -11.31 -3.40
N THR A 94 -6.38 -12.37 -2.58
CA THR A 94 -5.35 -13.42 -2.57
C THR A 94 -5.31 -14.17 -3.90
N ILE A 95 -6.46 -14.62 -4.40
CA ILE A 95 -6.55 -15.34 -5.68
C ILE A 95 -6.04 -14.46 -6.83
N LEU A 96 -6.47 -13.19 -6.88
CA LEU A 96 -6.08 -12.27 -7.93
C LEU A 96 -4.59 -11.95 -7.88
N CYS A 97 -4.04 -11.73 -6.67
CA CYS A 97 -2.61 -11.53 -6.47
C CYS A 97 -1.79 -12.73 -6.97
N LEU A 98 -2.20 -13.96 -6.63
CA LEU A 98 -1.54 -15.18 -7.11
C LEU A 98 -1.61 -15.32 -8.63
N ILE A 99 -2.75 -15.02 -9.25
CA ILE A 99 -2.89 -15.05 -10.72
C ILE A 99 -1.92 -14.05 -11.36
N VAL A 100 -1.84 -12.83 -10.84
CA VAL A 100 -0.91 -11.80 -11.35
C VAL A 100 0.54 -12.28 -11.23
N ILE A 101 0.92 -12.88 -10.11
CA ILE A 101 2.28 -13.43 -9.91
C ILE A 101 2.59 -14.52 -10.93
N ILE A 102 1.65 -15.45 -11.16
CA ILE A 102 1.83 -16.53 -12.15
C ILE A 102 1.98 -15.96 -13.56
N ILE A 103 1.16 -14.96 -13.93
CA ILE A 103 1.24 -14.31 -15.24
C ILE A 103 2.60 -13.61 -15.41
N LEU A 104 3.06 -12.87 -14.40
CA LEU A 104 4.37 -12.20 -14.45
C LEU A 104 5.51 -13.22 -14.63
N HIS A 105 5.45 -14.34 -13.92
CA HIS A 105 6.44 -15.42 -14.03
C HIS A 105 6.46 -16.05 -15.43
N ILE A 106 5.31 -16.22 -16.08
CA ILE A 106 5.23 -16.73 -17.46
C ILE A 106 5.82 -15.72 -18.46
N ILE A 107 5.57 -14.43 -18.27
CA ILE A 107 6.05 -13.37 -19.17
C ILE A 107 7.58 -13.25 -19.08
N ASN A 108 8.11 -13.16 -17.86
CA ASN A 108 9.55 -13.06 -17.64
C ASN A 108 9.90 -13.58 -16.24
N ASN A 109 10.56 -14.75 -16.23
CA ASN A 109 11.00 -15.43 -15.02
C ASN A 109 12.15 -14.68 -14.29
N GLU A 110 12.86 -13.79 -14.97
CA GLU A 110 14.02 -13.08 -14.40
C GLU A 110 13.65 -11.69 -13.83
N MET A 111 12.36 -11.32 -13.80
CA MET A 111 11.96 -10.05 -13.22
C MET A 111 12.29 -9.99 -11.72
N MET A 112 13.13 -9.02 -11.34
CA MET A 112 13.45 -8.72 -9.96
C MET A 112 12.44 -7.72 -9.39
N PHE A 113 11.56 -8.19 -8.52
CA PHE A 113 10.64 -7.35 -7.74
C PHE A 113 11.08 -7.29 -6.29
N ASN A 114 10.85 -6.15 -5.64
CA ASN A 114 11.05 -6.06 -4.20
C ASN A 114 9.89 -6.74 -3.47
N VAL A 115 10.15 -7.30 -2.29
CA VAL A 115 9.11 -7.92 -1.44
C VAL A 115 7.99 -6.92 -1.12
N SER A 116 8.35 -5.65 -0.93
CA SER A 116 7.40 -4.56 -0.68
C SER A 116 6.36 -4.40 -1.79
N ASP A 117 6.74 -4.63 -3.05
CA ASP A 117 5.86 -4.45 -4.20
C ASP A 117 4.68 -5.43 -4.16
N PHE A 118 4.94 -6.69 -3.77
CA PHE A 118 3.91 -7.71 -3.59
C PHE A 118 2.98 -7.39 -2.41
N ILE A 119 3.51 -6.85 -1.33
CA ILE A 119 2.71 -6.44 -0.16
C ILE A 119 1.78 -5.30 -0.56
N TYR A 120 2.28 -4.30 -1.28
CA TYR A 120 1.48 -3.19 -1.78
C TYR A 120 0.39 -3.66 -2.72
N ALA A 121 0.74 -4.48 -3.72
CA ALA A 121 -0.22 -5.04 -4.66
C ALA A 121 -1.34 -5.79 -3.94
N PHE A 122 -0.99 -6.64 -2.96
CA PHE A 122 -1.96 -7.38 -2.17
C PHE A 122 -2.92 -6.46 -1.39
N ILE A 123 -2.39 -5.49 -0.63
CA ILE A 123 -3.22 -4.61 0.19
C ILE A 123 -4.12 -3.73 -0.69
N ILE A 124 -3.59 -3.19 -1.78
CA ILE A 124 -4.36 -2.38 -2.73
C ILE A 124 -5.50 -3.20 -3.36
N LEU A 125 -5.21 -4.41 -3.82
CA LEU A 125 -6.25 -5.31 -4.37
C LEU A 125 -7.32 -5.64 -3.33
N TYR A 126 -6.93 -5.89 -2.08
CA TYR A 126 -7.89 -6.07 -1.00
C TYR A 126 -8.76 -4.84 -0.79
N LEU A 127 -8.16 -3.64 -0.72
CA LEU A 127 -8.92 -2.41 -0.48
C LEU A 127 -9.87 -2.09 -1.63
N ILE A 128 -9.44 -2.29 -2.88
CA ILE A 128 -10.28 -2.12 -4.07
C ILE A 128 -11.45 -3.11 -4.05
N THR A 129 -11.17 -4.40 -3.85
CA THR A 129 -12.22 -5.44 -3.83
C THR A 129 -13.22 -5.21 -2.70
N PHE A 130 -12.74 -4.87 -1.51
CA PHE A 130 -13.58 -4.53 -0.37
C PHE A 130 -14.45 -3.28 -0.64
N TYR A 131 -13.88 -2.22 -1.22
CA TYR A 131 -14.62 -1.01 -1.56
C TYR A 131 -15.69 -1.26 -2.62
N LEU A 132 -15.34 -1.96 -3.71
CA LEU A 132 -16.28 -2.28 -4.79
C LEU A 132 -17.44 -3.14 -4.27
N LYS A 133 -17.13 -4.21 -3.53
CA LYS A 133 -18.18 -5.06 -2.95
C LYS A 133 -19.06 -4.30 -1.97
N LYS A 134 -18.49 -3.40 -1.16
CA LYS A 134 -19.28 -2.56 -0.25
C LYS A 134 -20.25 -1.65 -1.01
N LYS A 135 -19.81 -1.06 -2.14
CA LYS A 135 -20.61 -0.11 -2.93
C LYS A 135 -21.73 -0.79 -3.74
N VAL A 136 -21.56 -2.04 -4.15
CA VAL A 136 -22.58 -2.77 -4.93
C VAL A 136 -23.86 -3.04 -4.12
N ILE A 137 -23.79 -2.94 -2.79
CA ILE A 137 -24.85 -3.40 -1.86
C ILE A 137 -25.48 -2.27 -1.04
N VAL A 138 -24.82 -1.12 -0.89
CA VAL A 138 -25.37 0.09 -0.25
C VAL A 138 -25.98 0.99 -1.31
#